data_AF-A0A2Z5JHB8-F1
#
_entry.id   AF-A0A2Z5JHB8-F1
#
_cell.length_a   1.000
_cell.length_b   1.000
_cell.length_c   1.000
_cell.angle_alpha   90.00
_cell.angle_beta   90.00
_cell.angle_gamma   90.00
#
_symmetry.space_group_name_H-M   'P 1'
#
loop_
_entity.id
_entity.type
_entity.pdbx_description
1 polymer ?
#
loop_
_entity_poly.entity_id
_entity_poly.type
_entity_poly.pdbx_seq_one_letter_code
_entity_poly.pdbx_strand_id
1 'polypeptide(L)'
;MTTMRMAAERQDATAGTDGVAGVTLGTALLAGPVLMAGYGMVRLVGRAVGDYGPGVWWTVAHLLFLAGVLAFVPVFLGLRRLAGERGGGRVAVEVAAWTGLVGAAAVAVQAVIDLAVAFVAADKQAMSEMFDRVQGVPGVMPLVYTVVPLLFWFGLLALITLLAFFRRDLVRAWAPVAALAGVVLTAMNLDLLPVGALCIGLALLPVRRSQ
;
A
#
# COMPACT_ATOMS: atom_id res chain seq x y z
N MET A 1 40.77 -31.54 17.41
CA MET A 1 39.64 -30.96 18.18
C MET A 1 39.33 -29.49 17.81
N THR A 2 39.96 -28.92 16.77
CA THR A 2 39.83 -27.48 16.41
C THR A 2 38.82 -27.21 15.28
N THR A 3 38.53 -28.21 14.44
CA THR A 3 37.62 -28.08 13.29
C THR A 3 36.14 -28.09 13.66
N MET A 4 35.75 -28.72 14.76
CA MET A 4 34.34 -28.76 15.20
C MET A 4 33.84 -27.42 15.76
N ARG A 5 34.75 -26.60 16.31
CA ARG A 5 34.39 -25.30 16.91
C ARG A 5 34.07 -24.22 15.88
N MET A 6 34.73 -24.26 14.71
CA MET A 6 34.44 -23.32 13.61
C MET A 6 33.11 -23.59 12.90
N ALA A 7 32.60 -24.83 12.92
CA ALA A 7 31.31 -25.16 12.33
C ALA A 7 30.13 -24.60 13.15
N ALA A 8 30.25 -24.65 14.49
CA ALA A 8 29.24 -24.10 15.40
C ALA A 8 29.16 -22.56 15.32
N GLU A 9 30.30 -21.87 15.27
CA GLU A 9 30.32 -20.39 15.15
C GLU A 9 29.76 -19.89 13.80
N ARG A 10 29.88 -20.67 12.72
CA ARG A 10 29.26 -20.33 11.43
C ARG A 10 27.74 -20.51 11.43
N GLN A 11 27.21 -21.49 12.15
CA GLN A 11 25.76 -21.73 12.25
C GLN A 11 25.04 -20.65 13.08
N ASP A 12 25.66 -20.16 14.15
CA ASP A 12 25.10 -19.08 14.97
C ASP A 12 25.10 -17.72 14.24
N ALA A 13 26.11 -17.45 13.41
CA ALA A 13 26.17 -16.22 12.62
C ALA A 13 25.11 -16.15 11.50
N THR A 14 24.76 -17.28 10.88
CA THR A 14 23.68 -17.35 9.89
C THR A 14 22.29 -17.22 10.53
N ALA A 15 22.07 -17.83 11.70
CA ALA A 15 20.79 -17.74 12.40
C ALA A 15 20.45 -16.31 12.87
N GLY A 16 21.45 -15.51 13.27
CA GLY A 16 21.26 -14.12 13.70
C GLY A 16 20.92 -13.16 12.57
N THR A 17 21.39 -13.41 11.34
CA THR A 17 21.14 -12.53 10.18
C THR A 17 19.77 -12.80 9.53
N ASP A 18 19.31 -14.05 9.54
CA ASP A 18 17.99 -14.45 9.03
C ASP A 18 16.83 -13.90 9.87
N GLY A 19 17.02 -13.82 11.19
CA GLY A 19 16.03 -13.25 12.13
C GLY A 19 15.82 -11.73 11.91
N VAL A 20 16.90 -10.97 11.73
CA VAL A 20 16.84 -9.51 11.50
C VAL A 20 16.29 -9.20 10.10
N ALA A 21 16.63 -10.01 9.09
CA ALA A 21 16.08 -9.92 7.73
C ALA A 21 14.60 -10.33 7.64
N GLY A 22 14.13 -11.21 8.53
CA GLY A 22 12.72 -11.60 8.71
C GLY A 22 11.85 -10.49 9.27
N VAL A 23 12.32 -9.83 10.32
CA VAL A 23 11.62 -8.72 10.98
C VAL A 23 11.52 -7.50 10.06
N THR A 24 12.53 -7.22 9.23
CA THR A 24 12.55 -6.04 8.33
C THR A 24 11.54 -6.13 7.18
N LEU A 25 11.33 -7.29 6.56
CA LEU A 25 10.36 -7.42 5.45
C LEU A 25 8.91 -7.41 5.95
N GLY A 26 8.61 -8.12 7.05
CA GLY A 26 7.27 -8.10 7.65
C GLY A 26 6.87 -6.69 8.09
N THR A 27 7.79 -5.95 8.69
CA THR A 27 7.58 -4.55 9.06
C THR A 27 7.40 -3.66 7.82
N ALA A 28 8.19 -3.87 6.76
CA ALA A 28 8.05 -3.14 5.51
C ALA A 28 6.70 -3.38 4.81
N LEU A 29 6.14 -4.60 4.91
CA LEU A 29 4.83 -4.92 4.33
C LEU A 29 3.66 -4.23 5.05
N LEU A 30 3.83 -3.92 6.34
CA LEU A 30 2.79 -3.28 7.15
C LEU A 30 2.85 -1.76 7.12
N ALA A 31 3.96 -1.16 6.68
CA ALA A 31 4.12 0.29 6.63
C ALA A 31 3.02 0.99 5.81
N GLY A 32 2.72 0.48 4.60
CA GLY A 32 1.64 1.01 3.76
C GLY A 32 0.27 1.02 4.45
N PRO A 33 -0.25 -0.15 4.88
CA PRO A 33 -1.49 -0.24 5.64
C PRO A 33 -1.54 0.63 6.90
N VAL A 34 -0.47 0.69 7.69
CA VAL A 34 -0.42 1.49 8.92
C VAL A 34 -0.51 2.99 8.61
N LEU A 35 0.22 3.46 7.60
CA LEU A 35 0.18 4.85 7.16
C LEU A 35 -1.19 5.22 6.56
N MET A 36 -1.81 4.31 5.80
CA MET A 36 -3.19 4.46 5.33
C MET A 36 -4.16 4.59 6.51
N ALA A 37 -4.07 3.71 7.51
CA ALA A 37 -4.91 3.82 8.70
C ALA A 37 -4.71 5.16 9.42
N GLY A 38 -3.46 5.63 9.54
CA GLY A 38 -3.12 6.95 10.06
C GLY A 38 -3.78 8.08 9.28
N TYR A 39 -3.71 8.06 7.95
CA TYR A 39 -4.43 9.01 7.09
C TYR A 39 -5.93 9.06 7.42
N GLY A 40 -6.59 7.90 7.44
CA GLY A 40 -8.02 7.81 7.74
C GLY A 40 -8.36 8.37 9.12
N MET A 41 -7.54 8.07 10.14
CA MET A 41 -7.74 8.55 11.50
C MET A 41 -7.58 10.08 11.62
N VAL A 42 -6.51 10.66 11.04
CA VAL A 42 -6.30 12.11 11.04
C VAL A 42 -7.45 12.82 10.33
N ARG A 43 -7.93 12.27 9.22
CA ARG A 43 -9.09 12.78 8.49
C ARG A 43 -10.37 12.74 9.33
N LEU A 44 -10.65 11.64 10.03
CA LEU A 44 -11.82 11.52 10.90
C LEU A 44 -11.79 12.56 12.03
N VAL A 45 -10.64 12.72 12.69
CA VAL A 45 -10.46 13.70 13.76
C VAL A 45 -10.65 15.13 13.22
N GLY A 46 -9.98 15.48 12.12
CA GLY A 46 -10.11 16.81 11.51
C GLY A 46 -11.56 17.15 11.11
N ARG A 47 -12.31 16.15 10.62
CA ARG A 47 -13.74 16.32 10.34
C ARG A 47 -14.58 16.48 11.61
N ALA A 48 -14.30 15.69 12.66
CA ALA A 48 -15.03 15.73 13.92
C ALA A 48 -14.92 17.10 14.62
N VAL A 49 -13.78 17.79 14.47
CA VAL A 49 -13.57 19.15 15.00
C VAL A 49 -13.99 20.27 14.03
N GLY A 50 -14.52 19.94 12.85
CA GLY A 50 -15.02 20.90 11.86
C GLY A 50 -13.95 21.60 10.99
N ASP A 51 -12.67 21.29 11.23
CA ASP A 51 -11.52 22.00 10.66
C ASP A 51 -10.85 21.22 9.50
N TYR A 52 -11.61 20.35 8.83
CA TYR A 52 -11.10 19.65 7.65
C TYR A 52 -11.24 20.52 6.40
N GLY A 53 -10.10 20.97 5.87
CA GLY A 53 -9.92 21.88 4.74
C GLY A 53 -8.44 22.30 4.62
N PRO A 54 -8.07 23.33 3.84
CA PRO A 54 -6.69 23.82 3.78
C PRO A 54 -6.14 24.07 5.18
N GLY A 55 -4.98 23.47 5.50
CA GLY A 55 -4.40 23.56 6.84
C GLY A 55 -3.77 22.26 7.33
N VAL A 56 -3.57 22.17 8.65
CA VAL A 56 -2.80 21.10 9.29
C VAL A 56 -3.44 19.72 9.14
N TRP A 57 -4.75 19.61 9.36
CA TRP A 57 -5.46 18.33 9.30
C TRP A 57 -5.43 17.72 7.90
N TRP A 58 -5.65 18.55 6.87
CA TRP A 58 -5.54 18.12 5.48
C TRP A 58 -4.11 17.75 5.12
N THR A 59 -3.15 18.61 5.44
CA THR A 59 -1.74 18.41 5.08
C THR A 59 -1.17 17.15 5.72
N VAL A 60 -1.34 16.97 7.03
CA VAL A 60 -0.86 15.78 7.74
C VAL A 60 -1.54 14.52 7.19
N ALA A 61 -2.85 14.56 6.95
CA ALA A 61 -3.56 13.45 6.35
C ALA A 61 -2.95 13.10 4.98
N HIS A 62 -2.78 14.06 4.07
CA HIS A 62 -2.30 13.77 2.72
C HIS A 62 -0.80 13.42 2.68
N LEU A 63 0.01 13.88 3.64
CA LEU A 63 1.38 13.41 3.81
C LEU A 63 1.43 11.93 4.23
N LEU A 64 0.57 11.52 5.18
CA LEU A 64 0.44 10.11 5.56
C LEU A 64 -0.09 9.27 4.39
N PHE A 65 -1.03 9.81 3.63
CA PHE A 65 -1.56 9.17 2.43
C PHE A 65 -0.45 8.95 1.38
N LEU A 66 0.29 10.01 1.02
CA LEU A 66 1.39 9.91 0.08
C LEU A 66 2.46 8.92 0.58
N ALA A 67 2.89 9.03 1.84
CA ALA A 67 3.87 8.13 2.43
C ALA A 67 3.38 6.66 2.40
N GLY A 68 2.10 6.42 2.70
CA GLY A 68 1.53 5.09 2.66
C GLY A 68 1.48 4.50 1.25
N VAL A 69 1.09 5.30 0.24
CA VAL A 69 1.09 4.87 -1.17
C VAL A 69 2.51 4.52 -1.62
N LEU A 70 3.50 5.34 -1.28
CA LEU A 70 4.90 5.06 -1.57
C LEU A 70 5.41 3.81 -0.83
N ALA A 71 4.95 3.56 0.39
CA ALA A 71 5.26 2.35 1.14
C ALA A 71 4.65 1.08 0.53
N PHE A 72 3.64 1.18 -0.33
CA PHE A 72 3.15 0.03 -1.11
C PHE A 72 4.06 -0.33 -2.30
N VAL A 73 4.95 0.55 -2.76
CA VAL A 73 5.92 0.21 -3.83
C VAL A 73 6.78 -1.01 -3.46
N PRO A 74 7.47 -1.05 -2.30
CA PRO A 74 8.19 -2.25 -1.89
C PRO A 74 7.28 -3.45 -1.62
N VAL A 75 5.99 -3.25 -1.27
CA VAL A 75 5.00 -4.35 -1.16
C VAL A 75 4.80 -5.01 -2.53
N PHE A 76 4.48 -4.23 -3.57
CA PHE A 76 4.31 -4.74 -4.93
C PHE A 76 5.57 -5.47 -5.42
N LEU A 77 6.74 -4.86 -5.23
CA LEU A 77 8.01 -5.44 -5.65
C LEU A 77 8.38 -6.70 -4.85
N GLY A 78 8.08 -6.72 -3.55
CA GLY A 78 8.31 -7.87 -2.67
C GLY A 78 7.44 -9.05 -3.04
N LEU A 79 6.13 -8.82 -3.19
CA LEU A 79 5.17 -9.86 -3.61
C LEU A 79 5.49 -10.39 -5.01
N ARG A 80 5.92 -9.52 -5.95
CA ARG A 80 6.34 -9.92 -7.30
C ARG A 80 7.47 -10.96 -7.27
N ARG A 81 8.41 -10.83 -6.34
CA ARG A 81 9.57 -11.74 -6.21
C ARG A 81 9.17 -13.14 -5.72
N LEU A 82 7.97 -13.30 -5.16
CA LEU A 82 7.47 -14.59 -4.69
C LEU A 82 6.93 -15.48 -5.81
N ALA A 83 6.91 -15.01 -7.07
CA ALA A 83 6.39 -15.79 -8.20
C ALA A 83 7.19 -17.06 -8.54
N GLY A 84 8.42 -17.22 -8.04
CA GLY A 84 9.33 -18.31 -8.42
C GLY A 84 9.94 -18.13 -9.82
N GLU A 85 10.69 -19.13 -10.30
CA GLU A 85 11.59 -18.91 -11.44
C GLU A 85 10.94 -19.01 -12.84
N ARG A 86 9.94 -19.87 -13.10
CA ARG A 86 9.42 -20.11 -14.47
C ARG A 86 7.94 -20.55 -14.51
N GLY A 87 7.18 -20.09 -15.52
CA GLY A 87 5.80 -20.53 -15.84
C GLY A 87 4.78 -19.41 -16.05
N GLY A 88 3.58 -19.73 -16.55
CA GLY A 88 2.50 -18.75 -16.81
C GLY A 88 2.02 -17.98 -15.58
N GLY A 89 2.15 -18.57 -14.38
CA GLY A 89 1.87 -17.89 -13.12
C GLY A 89 2.81 -16.70 -12.83
N ARG A 90 4.06 -16.75 -13.33
CA ARG A 90 5.02 -15.65 -13.18
C ARG A 90 4.62 -14.43 -13.99
N VAL A 91 4.22 -14.62 -15.24
CA VAL A 91 3.75 -13.52 -16.11
C VAL A 91 2.54 -12.85 -15.48
N ALA A 92 1.57 -13.62 -14.99
CA ALA A 92 0.39 -13.08 -14.32
C ALA A 92 0.76 -12.24 -13.09
N VAL A 93 1.68 -12.73 -12.24
CA VAL A 93 2.16 -11.99 -11.07
C VAL A 93 2.91 -10.71 -11.45
N GLU A 94 3.74 -10.75 -12.51
CA GLU A 94 4.44 -9.57 -13.01
C GLU A 94 3.47 -8.51 -13.56
N VAL A 95 2.48 -8.91 -14.35
CA VAL A 95 1.44 -8.02 -14.87
C VAL A 95 0.64 -7.40 -13.73
N ALA A 96 0.21 -8.19 -12.74
CA ALA A 96 -0.51 -7.69 -11.57
C ALA A 96 0.32 -6.68 -10.76
N ALA A 97 1.62 -6.94 -10.57
CA ALA A 97 2.52 -6.02 -9.88
C ALA A 97 2.69 -4.70 -10.62
N TRP A 98 2.94 -4.74 -11.92
CA TRP A 98 3.09 -3.53 -12.73
C TRP A 98 1.78 -2.73 -12.82
N THR A 99 0.64 -3.42 -12.91
CA THR A 99 -0.69 -2.79 -12.86
C THR A 99 -0.85 -2.01 -11.55
N GLY A 100 -0.51 -2.63 -10.42
CA GLY A 100 -0.54 -1.98 -9.11
C GLY A 100 0.39 -0.78 -9.00
N LEU A 101 1.62 -0.89 -9.54
CA LEU A 101 2.60 0.20 -9.53
C LEU A 101 2.19 1.39 -10.41
N VAL A 102 1.58 1.14 -11.56
CA VAL A 102 1.02 2.20 -12.41
C VAL A 102 -0.10 2.94 -11.66
N GLY A 103 -0.99 2.21 -11.00
CA GLY A 103 -2.00 2.81 -10.14
C GLY A 103 -1.40 3.58 -8.95
N ALA A 104 -0.37 3.04 -8.30
CA ALA A 104 0.35 3.71 -7.21
C ALA A 104 0.95 5.04 -7.67
N ALA A 105 1.53 5.08 -8.87
CA ALA A 105 2.06 6.32 -9.45
C ALA A 105 0.95 7.36 -9.67
N ALA A 106 -0.21 6.96 -10.21
CA ALA A 106 -1.35 7.87 -10.39
C ALA A 106 -1.87 8.40 -9.04
N VAL A 107 -2.03 7.52 -8.04
CA VAL A 107 -2.45 7.93 -6.69
C VAL A 107 -1.42 8.85 -6.03
N ALA A 108 -0.12 8.61 -6.23
CA ALA A 108 0.92 9.50 -5.71
C ALA A 108 0.86 10.89 -6.35
N VAL A 109 0.64 10.96 -7.67
CA VAL A 109 0.42 12.23 -8.38
C VAL A 109 -0.82 12.93 -7.83
N GLN A 110 -1.91 12.20 -7.62
CA GLN A 110 -3.13 12.73 -7.01
C GLN A 110 -2.82 13.36 -5.64
N ALA A 111 -2.15 12.64 -4.76
CA ALA A 111 -1.81 13.11 -3.41
C ALA A 111 -0.90 14.36 -3.44
N VAL A 112 0.02 14.45 -4.41
CA VAL A 112 0.87 15.63 -4.60
C VAL A 112 0.05 16.84 -5.04
N ILE A 113 -0.91 16.67 -5.95
CA ILE A 113 -1.83 17.73 -6.35
C ILE A 113 -2.67 18.17 -5.15
N ASP A 114 -3.22 17.22 -4.40
CA ASP A 114 -4.06 17.49 -3.23
C ASP A 114 -3.31 18.27 -2.15
N LEU A 115 -2.00 17.99 -1.97
CA LEU A 115 -1.11 18.76 -1.10
C LEU A 115 -0.81 20.16 -1.66
N ALA A 116 -0.47 20.26 -2.94
CA ALA A 116 -0.14 21.54 -3.57
C ALA A 116 -1.33 22.51 -3.56
N VAL A 117 -2.53 22.02 -3.89
CA VAL A 117 -3.76 22.80 -3.85
C VAL A 117 -4.05 23.28 -2.42
N ALA A 118 -3.95 22.38 -1.43
CA ALA A 118 -4.19 22.75 -0.04
C ALA A 118 -3.16 23.74 0.53
N PHE A 119 -1.91 23.66 0.08
CA PHE A 119 -0.85 24.55 0.53
C PHE A 119 -1.02 25.98 -0.01
N VAL A 120 -1.58 26.13 -1.21
CA VAL A 120 -1.77 27.44 -1.87
C VAL A 120 -3.14 28.05 -1.58
N ALA A 121 -4.15 27.23 -1.31
CA ALA A 121 -5.51 27.72 -1.04
C ALA A 121 -5.58 28.53 0.26
N ALA A 122 -6.20 29.72 0.18
CA ALA A 122 -6.43 30.58 1.34
C ALA A 122 -7.55 30.05 2.24
N ASP A 123 -8.56 29.40 1.66
CA ASP A 123 -9.73 28.87 2.35
C ASP A 123 -10.36 27.71 1.57
N LYS A 124 -11.41 27.11 2.13
CA LYS A 124 -12.11 25.96 1.54
C LYS A 124 -12.74 26.27 0.17
N GLN A 125 -13.18 27.50 -0.05
CA GLN A 125 -13.79 27.89 -1.33
C GLN A 125 -12.71 27.98 -2.41
N ALA A 126 -11.62 28.70 -2.13
CA ALA A 126 -10.48 28.82 -3.04
C ALA A 126 -9.89 27.45 -3.39
N MET A 127 -9.83 26.54 -2.42
CA MET A 127 -9.40 25.15 -2.63
C MET A 127 -10.30 24.41 -3.61
N SER A 128 -11.63 24.52 -3.46
CA SER A 128 -12.61 23.89 -4.36
C SER A 128 -12.44 24.42 -5.80
N GLU A 129 -12.35 25.74 -5.96
CA GLU A 129 -12.17 26.36 -7.28
C GLU A 129 -10.83 25.97 -7.94
N MET A 130 -9.78 25.71 -7.15
CA MET A 130 -8.51 25.20 -7.66
C MET A 130 -8.64 23.74 -8.11
N PHE A 131 -9.31 22.88 -7.33
CA PHE A 131 -9.56 21.50 -7.76
C PHE A 131 -10.41 21.44 -9.03
N ASP A 132 -11.45 22.24 -9.13
CA ASP A 132 -12.31 22.29 -10.33
C ASP A 132 -11.48 22.65 -11.58
N ARG A 133 -10.54 23.60 -11.44
CA ARG A 133 -9.62 23.96 -12.53
C ARG A 133 -8.67 22.82 -12.91
N VAL A 134 -8.08 22.14 -11.92
CA VAL A 134 -7.18 21.01 -12.19
C VAL A 134 -7.92 19.84 -12.81
N GLN A 135 -9.08 19.48 -12.27
CA GLN A 135 -9.92 18.37 -12.73
C GLN A 135 -10.60 18.67 -14.08
N GLY A 136 -10.78 19.96 -14.42
CA GLY A 136 -11.27 20.40 -15.72
C GLY A 136 -10.27 20.20 -16.87
N VAL A 137 -8.99 19.92 -16.60
CA VAL A 137 -8.01 19.63 -17.64
C VAL A 137 -8.32 18.26 -18.28
N PRO A 138 -8.44 18.16 -19.62
CA PRO A 138 -8.75 16.90 -20.29
C PRO A 138 -7.80 15.78 -19.90
N GLY A 139 -8.36 14.64 -19.51
CA GLY A 139 -7.61 13.46 -19.11
C GLY A 139 -7.19 13.41 -17.63
N VAL A 140 -7.21 14.51 -16.88
CA VAL A 140 -6.83 14.49 -15.45
C VAL A 140 -7.77 13.60 -14.64
N MET A 141 -9.08 13.71 -14.85
CA MET A 141 -10.04 12.84 -14.16
C MET A 141 -9.77 11.34 -14.35
N PRO A 142 -9.72 10.78 -15.57
CA PRO A 142 -9.42 9.36 -15.77
C PRO A 142 -8.01 8.96 -15.35
N LEU A 143 -6.99 9.80 -15.60
CA LEU A 143 -5.59 9.43 -15.37
C LEU A 143 -5.13 9.60 -13.92
N VAL A 144 -5.73 10.52 -13.17
CA VAL A 144 -5.21 10.93 -11.84
C VAL A 144 -6.22 10.68 -10.73
N TYR A 145 -7.52 10.82 -10.98
CA TYR A 145 -8.54 10.79 -9.93
C TYR A 145 -9.48 9.59 -9.96
N THR A 146 -9.59 8.88 -11.10
CA THR A 146 -10.60 7.82 -11.27
C THR A 146 -10.02 6.52 -11.80
N VAL A 147 -9.85 6.36 -13.12
CA VAL A 147 -9.59 5.06 -13.74
C VAL A 147 -8.22 4.47 -13.40
N VAL A 148 -7.14 5.20 -13.65
CA VAL A 148 -5.78 4.69 -13.44
C VAL A 148 -5.47 4.46 -11.95
N PRO A 149 -5.89 5.32 -11.00
CA PRO A 149 -5.77 5.02 -9.57
C PRO A 149 -6.37 3.68 -9.14
N LEU A 150 -7.48 3.24 -9.74
CA LEU A 150 -8.10 1.94 -9.41
C LEU A 150 -7.17 0.75 -9.70
N LEU A 151 -6.22 0.90 -10.62
CA LEU A 151 -5.23 -0.14 -10.92
C LEU A 151 -4.38 -0.49 -9.70
N PHE A 152 -4.22 0.42 -8.73
CA PHE A 152 -3.57 0.15 -7.45
C PHE A 152 -4.26 -1.00 -6.73
N TRP A 153 -5.57 -0.89 -6.55
CA TRP A 153 -6.39 -1.88 -5.86
C TRP A 153 -6.50 -3.19 -6.65
N PHE A 154 -6.71 -3.10 -7.97
CA PHE A 154 -6.77 -4.27 -8.83
C PHE A 154 -5.45 -5.04 -8.84
N GLY A 155 -4.32 -4.35 -8.99
CA GLY A 155 -3.00 -4.96 -8.96
C GLY A 155 -2.71 -5.64 -7.63
N LEU A 156 -3.05 -4.99 -6.51
CA LEU A 156 -2.82 -5.55 -5.17
C LEU A 156 -3.68 -6.79 -4.94
N LEU A 157 -4.97 -6.71 -5.24
CA LEU A 157 -5.90 -7.83 -5.08
C LEU A 157 -5.52 -9.00 -5.99
N ALA A 158 -5.17 -8.72 -7.25
CA ALA A 158 -4.73 -9.74 -8.19
C ALA A 158 -3.44 -10.43 -7.70
N LEU A 159 -2.45 -9.67 -7.22
CA LEU A 159 -1.21 -10.21 -6.64
C LEU A 159 -1.47 -11.15 -5.47
N ILE A 160 -2.22 -10.69 -4.47
CA ILE A 160 -2.54 -11.48 -3.28
C ILE A 160 -3.30 -12.74 -3.68
N THR A 161 -4.25 -12.62 -4.61
CA THR A 161 -5.05 -13.75 -5.13
C THR A 161 -4.17 -14.76 -5.86
N LEU A 162 -3.37 -14.32 -6.83
CA LEU A 162 -2.48 -15.19 -7.61
C LEU A 162 -1.48 -15.92 -6.70
N LEU A 163 -0.91 -15.23 -5.71
CA LEU A 163 0.00 -15.85 -4.76
C LEU A 163 -0.73 -16.81 -3.81
N ALA A 164 -1.95 -16.52 -3.36
CA ALA A 164 -2.76 -17.46 -2.59
C ALA A 164 -3.10 -18.73 -3.39
N PHE A 165 -3.16 -18.65 -4.72
CA PHE A 165 -3.36 -19.82 -5.58
C PHE A 165 -2.06 -20.59 -5.87
N PHE A 166 -0.99 -19.90 -6.28
CA PHE A 166 0.24 -20.53 -6.75
C PHE A 166 1.29 -20.77 -5.66
N ARG A 167 1.22 -20.05 -4.54
CA ARG A 167 2.17 -20.06 -3.43
C ARG A 167 1.46 -20.23 -2.09
N ARG A 168 0.61 -21.26 -1.98
CA ARG A 168 -0.19 -21.58 -0.76
C ARG A 168 0.66 -21.84 0.48
N ASP A 169 1.91 -22.26 0.29
CA ASP A 169 2.94 -22.39 1.33
C ASP A 169 3.29 -21.04 1.96
N LEU A 170 3.24 -19.97 1.16
CA LEU A 170 3.57 -18.62 1.58
C LEU A 170 2.32 -17.81 1.98
N VAL A 171 1.30 -17.79 1.13
CA VAL A 171 0.11 -16.92 1.27
C VAL A 171 -1.10 -17.74 1.70
N ARG A 172 -1.75 -17.29 2.78
CA ARG A 172 -2.95 -17.93 3.34
C ARG A 172 -4.16 -17.75 2.42
N ALA A 173 -4.99 -18.78 2.32
CA ALA A 173 -6.17 -18.78 1.43
C ALA A 173 -7.23 -17.72 1.78
N TRP A 174 -7.26 -17.20 3.01
CA TRP A 174 -8.18 -16.13 3.41
C TRP A 174 -7.66 -14.72 3.07
N ALA A 175 -6.38 -14.57 2.73
CA ALA A 175 -5.78 -13.26 2.45
C ALA A 175 -6.49 -12.51 1.30
N PRO A 176 -6.91 -13.14 0.18
CA PRO A 176 -7.67 -12.45 -0.87
C PRO A 176 -9.00 -11.90 -0.37
N VAL A 177 -9.70 -12.64 0.50
CA VAL A 177 -10.98 -12.21 1.09
C VAL A 177 -10.77 -11.00 2.00
N ALA A 178 -9.72 -11.02 2.83
CA ALA A 178 -9.37 -9.87 3.68
C ALA A 178 -8.96 -8.64 2.86
N ALA A 179 -8.16 -8.82 1.80
CA ALA A 179 -7.78 -7.75 0.90
C ALA A 179 -9.01 -7.15 0.19
N LEU A 180 -9.89 -8.01 -0.35
CA LEU A 180 -11.14 -7.59 -0.98
C LEU A 180 -12.03 -6.82 -0.01
N ALA A 181 -12.20 -7.32 1.21
CA ALA A 181 -12.95 -6.62 2.25
C ALA A 181 -12.38 -5.23 2.51
N GLY A 182 -11.04 -5.11 2.59
CA GLY A 182 -10.39 -3.82 2.79
C GLY A 182 -10.60 -2.83 1.63
N VAL A 183 -10.54 -3.32 0.39
CA VAL A 183 -10.83 -2.53 -0.82
C VAL A 183 -12.29 -2.06 -0.81
N VAL A 184 -13.23 -2.97 -0.57
CA VAL A 184 -14.67 -2.67 -0.58
C VAL A 184 -15.02 -1.66 0.50
N LEU A 185 -14.54 -1.84 1.74
CA LEU A 185 -14.76 -0.89 2.83
C LEU A 185 -14.27 0.52 2.46
N THR A 186 -13.06 0.61 1.91
CA THR A 186 -12.47 1.88 1.47
C THR A 186 -13.26 2.54 0.34
N ALA A 187 -13.77 1.74 -0.60
CA ALA A 187 -14.57 2.22 -1.73
C ALA A 187 -15.98 2.66 -1.33
N MET A 188 -16.59 2.01 -0.34
CA MET A 188 -17.92 2.36 0.15
C MET A 188 -17.93 3.72 0.87
N ASN A 189 -16.94 3.95 1.73
CA ASN A 189 -16.79 5.21 2.43
C ASN A 189 -15.36 5.39 2.90
N LEU A 190 -14.77 6.55 2.60
CA LEU A 190 -13.43 6.92 3.03
C LEU A 190 -13.29 6.99 4.56
N ASP A 191 -14.39 7.18 5.30
CA ASP A 191 -14.43 7.09 6.76
C ASP A 191 -14.12 5.67 7.29
N LEU A 192 -14.32 4.63 6.46
CA LEU A 192 -13.99 3.24 6.78
C LEU A 192 -12.56 2.86 6.43
N LEU A 193 -11.77 3.78 5.85
CA LEU A 193 -10.40 3.52 5.44
C LEU A 193 -9.51 2.98 6.57
N PRO A 194 -9.59 3.40 7.84
CA PRO A 194 -8.82 2.78 8.91
C PRO A 194 -9.09 1.28 9.03
N VAL A 195 -10.37 0.87 8.98
CA VAL A 195 -10.77 -0.53 9.04
C VAL A 195 -10.33 -1.26 7.77
N GLY A 196 -10.52 -0.65 6.60
CA GLY A 196 -10.10 -1.24 5.33
C GLY A 196 -8.58 -1.48 5.25
N ALA A 197 -7.80 -0.52 5.75
CA ALA A 197 -6.35 -0.62 5.86
C ALA A 197 -5.93 -1.73 6.83
N LEU A 198 -6.63 -1.91 7.96
CA LEU A 198 -6.38 -3.06 8.83
C LEU A 198 -6.66 -4.39 8.13
N CYS A 199 -7.75 -4.51 7.37
CA CYS A 199 -8.04 -5.71 6.58
C CYS A 199 -6.94 -6.02 5.56
N ILE A 200 -6.38 -5.00 4.89
CA ILE A 200 -5.26 -5.17 3.97
C ILE A 200 -3.98 -5.54 4.72
N GLY A 201 -3.71 -4.90 5.87
CA GLY A 201 -2.60 -5.27 6.75
C GLY A 201 -2.67 -6.73 7.18
N LEU A 202 -3.87 -7.21 7.56
CA LEU A 202 -4.12 -8.62 7.86
C LEU A 202 -3.85 -9.52 6.65
N ALA A 203 -4.28 -9.13 5.45
CA ALA A 203 -3.98 -9.90 4.23
C ALA A 203 -2.48 -10.02 3.93
N LEU A 204 -1.68 -9.05 4.40
CA LEU A 204 -0.22 -9.02 4.26
C LEU A 204 0.52 -9.66 5.46
N LEU A 205 -0.17 -9.95 6.58
CA LEU A 205 0.39 -10.63 7.74
C LEU A 205 0.87 -12.05 7.39
N PRO A 206 1.95 -12.48 8.06
CA PRO A 206 3.14 -12.98 7.40
C PRO A 206 2.78 -13.99 6.33
N VAL A 207 2.92 -13.52 5.09
CA VAL A 207 3.32 -14.37 3.97
C VAL A 207 4.55 -15.13 4.46
N ARG A 208 4.37 -16.41 4.80
CA ARG A 208 5.42 -17.23 5.40
C ARG A 208 6.55 -17.37 4.39
N ARG A 209 7.81 -17.19 4.79
CA ARG A 209 8.93 -17.56 3.90
C ARG A 209 8.99 -19.07 3.82
N SER A 210 9.04 -19.63 2.61
CA SER A 210 9.56 -20.97 2.38
C SER A 210 11.02 -20.95 2.85
N GLN A 211 11.35 -21.84 3.80
CA GLN A 211 12.74 -22.17 4.09
C GLN A 211 13.39 -22.79 2.85
#